data_AF-A0A7J6LZK1-F1
#
_entry.id   AF-A0A7J6LZK1-F1
#
_cell.length_a   1.000
_cell.length_b   1.000
_cell.length_c   1.000
_cell.angle_alpha   90.00
_cell.angle_beta   90.00
_cell.angle_gamma   90.00
#
_symmetry.space_group_name_H-M   'P 1'
#
loop_
_entity.id
_entity.type
_entity.pdbx_description
1 polymer ?
#
loop_
_entity_poly.entity_id
_entity_poly.type
_entity_poly.pdbx_seq_one_letter_code
_entity_poly.pdbx_strand_id
1 'polypeptide(L)'
;MDVRKRNTSAWRRANLNEEAGVIAWQPDLEHRFQNVLPDAPPAAATAGSGVADARMRNDEIFDMWLTYIFPPQICVPFGVYGSDPEFPCSAAQGYIRLPNPSGWGVENGHFVAWMRPAGMPTFRKVYGRVDEDLQEGDVVRVTVFDNYPDGSFGGSKSIIVASATLTGGINMYVSLAYLGAGGICLAFAIIFAMSNLFLPRKFFDTDYRDWQD
;
A
#
# COMPACT_ATOMS: atom_id res chain seq x y z
N MET A 1 -4.91 -4.92 -16.28
CA MET A 1 -4.19 -6.21 -16.30
C MET A 1 -5.05 -7.25 -17.00
N ASP A 2 -4.48 -8.02 -17.91
CA ASP A 2 -5.18 -9.10 -18.61
C ASP A 2 -4.62 -10.46 -18.18
N VAL A 3 -5.49 -11.45 -18.02
CA VAL A 3 -5.15 -12.79 -17.55
C VAL A 3 -5.68 -13.81 -18.56
N ARG A 4 -4.87 -14.81 -18.84
CA ARG A 4 -5.24 -15.99 -19.63
C ARG A 4 -5.10 -17.23 -18.74
N LYS A 5 -6.22 -17.90 -18.49
CA LYS A 5 -6.26 -19.13 -17.69
C LYS A 5 -5.66 -20.30 -18.46
N ARG A 6 -5.00 -21.24 -17.77
CA ARG A 6 -4.32 -22.40 -18.37
C ARG A 6 -5.16 -23.18 -19.41
N ASN A 7 -6.45 -23.37 -19.13
CA ASN A 7 -7.37 -24.15 -19.99
C ASN A 7 -8.13 -23.29 -21.02
N THR A 8 -7.77 -22.02 -21.19
CA THR A 8 -8.47 -21.09 -22.09
C THR A 8 -7.49 -20.39 -23.03
N SER A 9 -7.88 -20.25 -24.30
CA SER A 9 -7.11 -19.47 -25.29
C SER A 9 -7.41 -17.97 -25.23
N ALA A 10 -8.52 -17.57 -24.61
CA ALA A 10 -8.99 -16.20 -24.57
C ALA A 10 -8.33 -15.38 -23.44
N TRP A 11 -7.99 -14.13 -23.76
CA TRP A 11 -7.59 -13.14 -22.76
C TRP A 11 -8.82 -12.53 -22.11
N ARG A 12 -8.80 -12.39 -20.78
CA ARG A 12 -9.83 -11.70 -20.02
C ARG A 12 -9.19 -10.60 -19.18
N ARG A 13 -9.81 -9.43 -19.10
CA ARG A 13 -9.39 -8.40 -18.15
C ARG A 13 -9.64 -8.90 -16.72
N ALA A 14 -8.59 -8.93 -15.91
CA ALA A 14 -8.72 -9.28 -14.50
C ALA A 14 -9.35 -8.12 -13.74
N ASN A 15 -10.18 -8.44 -12.75
CA ASN A 15 -10.72 -7.43 -11.84
C ASN A 15 -9.61 -6.99 -10.88
N LEU A 16 -9.13 -5.76 -11.08
CA LEU A 16 -8.14 -5.12 -10.22
C LEU A 16 -8.91 -4.17 -9.31
N ASN A 17 -8.96 -4.51 -8.03
CA ASN A 17 -9.55 -3.67 -7.00
C ASN A 17 -8.54 -2.55 -6.64
N GLU A 18 -8.90 -1.33 -7.03
CA GLU A 18 -8.13 -0.11 -6.81
C GLU A 18 -8.80 0.80 -5.79
N GLU A 19 -9.73 0.28 -4.97
CA GLU A 19 -10.39 1.08 -3.95
C GLU A 19 -9.37 1.72 -2.97
N ALA A 20 -9.63 2.96 -2.58
CA ALA A 20 -8.72 3.69 -1.69
C ALA A 20 -8.42 2.91 -0.39
N GLY A 21 -9.42 2.26 0.21
CA GLY A 21 -9.27 1.44 1.41
C GLY A 21 -8.50 0.12 1.22
N VAL A 22 -8.29 -0.31 -0.03
CA VAL A 22 -7.44 -1.47 -0.35
C VAL A 22 -5.98 -1.07 -0.47
N ILE A 23 -5.72 0.14 -0.97
CA ILE A 23 -4.37 0.65 -1.25
C ILE A 23 -3.76 1.34 -0.03
N ALA A 24 -4.55 2.19 0.63
CA ALA A 24 -4.13 3.04 1.74
C ALA A 24 -4.65 2.52 3.07
N TRP A 25 -4.01 2.96 4.16
CA TRP A 25 -4.44 2.61 5.51
C TRP A 25 -5.72 3.38 5.87
N GLN A 26 -6.67 2.67 6.49
CA GLN A 26 -7.95 3.25 6.89
C GLN A 26 -7.81 4.55 7.72
N PRO A 27 -6.92 4.65 8.73
CA PRO A 27 -6.76 5.89 9.49
C PRO A 27 -6.16 7.05 8.68
N ASP A 28 -5.35 6.76 7.65
CA ASP A 28 -4.81 7.80 6.78
C ASP A 28 -5.94 8.43 5.95
N LEU A 29 -6.90 7.61 5.47
CA LEU A 29 -8.08 8.08 4.73
C LEU A 29 -9.10 8.78 5.63
N GLU A 30 -9.31 8.30 6.85
CA GLU A 30 -10.36 8.83 7.73
C GLU A 30 -9.95 10.11 8.47
N HIS A 31 -8.66 10.31 8.75
CA HIS A 31 -8.23 11.37 9.67
C HIS A 31 -7.13 12.27 9.14
N ARG A 32 -6.29 11.80 8.23
CA ARG A 32 -5.10 12.55 7.80
C ARG A 32 -5.31 13.25 6.46
N PHE A 33 -5.84 12.54 5.48
CA PHE A 33 -6.03 13.03 4.13
C PHE A 33 -7.52 13.18 3.88
N GLN A 34 -8.03 14.39 4.06
CA GLN A 34 -9.43 14.72 3.82
C GLN A 34 -9.54 15.85 2.80
N ASN A 35 -10.54 15.77 1.95
CA ASN A 35 -10.87 16.82 1.01
C ASN A 35 -11.64 17.92 1.74
N VAL A 36 -10.93 18.96 2.21
CA VAL A 36 -11.45 20.05 3.02
C VAL A 36 -11.25 21.39 2.31
N LEU A 37 -12.15 22.34 2.54
CA LEU A 37 -11.95 23.75 2.24
C LEU A 37 -10.95 24.33 3.25
N PRO A 38 -9.73 24.74 2.83
CA PRO A 38 -8.66 25.14 3.76
C PRO A 38 -9.02 26.36 4.62
N ASP A 39 -9.98 27.20 4.19
CA ASP A 39 -10.42 28.42 4.89
C ASP A 39 -11.85 28.34 5.43
N ALA A 40 -12.48 27.16 5.41
CA ALA A 40 -13.85 27.04 5.91
C ALA A 40 -13.88 27.09 7.45
N PRO A 41 -14.78 27.88 8.08
CA PRO A 41 -15.02 27.76 9.51
C PRO A 41 -15.45 26.31 9.83
N PRO A 42 -15.17 25.78 11.05
CA PRO A 42 -15.34 24.36 11.37
C PRO A 42 -16.75 23.80 11.14
N ALA A 43 -17.77 24.65 11.01
CA ALA A 43 -19.15 24.28 10.70
C ALA A 43 -19.44 24.12 9.19
N ALA A 44 -18.57 24.58 8.29
CA ALA A 44 -18.75 24.52 6.84
C ALA A 44 -17.95 23.39 6.16
N ALA A 45 -17.08 22.70 6.90
CA ALA A 45 -16.31 21.55 6.40
C ALA A 45 -17.13 20.28 6.19
N THR A 46 -18.39 20.23 6.66
CA THR A 46 -19.26 19.03 6.62
C THR A 46 -20.50 19.18 5.73
N ALA A 47 -20.71 20.35 5.13
CA ALA A 47 -21.87 20.57 4.29
C ALA A 47 -21.48 20.45 2.81
N GLY A 48 -21.87 19.35 2.18
CA GLY A 48 -22.00 19.26 0.73
C GLY A 48 -23.09 20.21 0.23
N SER A 49 -22.84 21.52 0.31
CA SER A 49 -23.76 22.53 -0.21
C SER A 49 -23.30 22.88 -1.61
N GLY A 50 -24.17 22.66 -2.60
CA GLY A 50 -24.00 23.06 -4.00
C GLY A 50 -24.03 24.58 -4.20
N VAL A 51 -23.34 25.32 -3.35
CA VAL A 51 -23.12 26.75 -3.48
C VAL A 51 -21.67 26.92 -3.90
N ALA A 52 -21.48 27.54 -5.06
CA ALA A 52 -20.16 27.93 -5.57
C ALA A 52 -19.51 28.93 -4.60
N ASP A 53 -18.78 28.42 -3.61
CA ASP A 53 -17.83 29.22 -2.84
C ASP A 53 -16.64 29.52 -3.77
N ALA A 54 -16.19 30.77 -3.80
CA ALA A 54 -15.05 31.22 -4.61
C ALA A 54 -13.70 30.68 -4.09
N ARG A 55 -13.75 29.78 -3.11
CA ARG A 55 -12.63 29.09 -2.48
C ARG A 55 -12.56 27.67 -3.04
N MET A 56 -11.51 27.38 -3.78
CA MET A 56 -11.28 26.03 -4.30
C MET A 56 -11.03 25.09 -3.12
N ARG A 57 -11.72 23.94 -3.12
CA ARG A 57 -11.40 22.86 -2.18
C ARG A 57 -10.01 22.31 -2.49
N ASN A 58 -9.35 21.71 -1.50
CA ASN A 58 -8.03 21.12 -1.71
C ASN A 58 -8.01 19.99 -2.77
N ASP A 59 -9.13 19.28 -2.99
CA ASP A 59 -9.27 18.32 -4.09
C ASP A 59 -9.16 19.00 -5.46
N GLU A 60 -9.78 20.16 -5.63
CA GLU A 60 -9.77 20.88 -6.91
C GLU A 60 -8.41 21.51 -7.20
N ILE A 61 -7.74 22.05 -6.18
CA ILE A 61 -6.37 22.60 -6.31
C ILE A 61 -5.37 21.48 -6.61
N PHE A 62 -5.45 20.38 -5.86
CA PHE A 62 -4.52 19.27 -6.01
C PHE A 62 -4.74 18.53 -7.33
N ASP A 63 -6.01 18.30 -7.72
CA ASP A 63 -6.37 17.71 -9.00
C ASP A 63 -5.94 18.62 -10.16
N MET A 64 -6.10 19.95 -10.06
CA MET A 64 -5.61 20.89 -11.07
C MET A 64 -4.08 20.79 -11.25
N TRP A 65 -3.31 20.71 -10.16
CA TRP A 65 -1.85 20.61 -10.23
C TRP A 65 -1.37 19.25 -10.76
N LEU A 66 -2.01 18.16 -10.29
CA LEU A 66 -1.73 16.81 -10.78
C LEU A 66 -2.11 16.67 -12.25
N THR A 67 -3.27 17.14 -12.67
CA THR A 67 -3.72 17.07 -14.08
C THR A 67 -2.89 17.97 -15.00
N TYR A 68 -2.30 19.04 -14.47
CA TYR A 68 -1.35 19.86 -15.21
C TYR A 68 -0.03 19.12 -15.49
N ILE A 69 0.47 18.32 -14.54
CA ILE A 69 1.74 17.58 -14.68
C ILE A 69 1.51 16.19 -15.32
N PHE A 70 0.36 15.58 -15.03
CA PHE A 70 -0.05 14.23 -15.42
C PHE A 70 -1.53 14.28 -15.83
N PRO A 71 -1.85 14.69 -17.08
CA PRO A 71 -3.24 14.78 -17.53
C PRO A 71 -3.95 13.42 -17.41
N PRO A 72 -5.26 13.40 -17.11
CA PRO A 72 -5.96 12.15 -16.85
C PRO A 72 -5.87 11.21 -18.03
N GLN A 73 -5.73 9.93 -17.69
CA GLN A 73 -5.89 8.83 -18.62
C GLN A 73 -7.40 8.65 -18.87
N ILE A 74 -7.80 8.93 -20.12
CA ILE A 74 -9.11 8.66 -20.73
C ILE A 74 -10.28 9.47 -20.14
N CYS A 75 -10.55 10.62 -20.75
CA CYS A 75 -11.87 11.26 -20.73
C CYS A 75 -12.80 10.47 -21.66
N VAL A 76 -13.86 9.83 -21.13
CA VAL A 76 -14.95 9.35 -21.99
C VAL A 76 -16.07 10.39 -22.03
N PRO A 77 -16.34 11.00 -23.20
CA PRO A 77 -17.50 11.84 -23.39
C PRO A 77 -18.77 11.00 -23.29
N PHE A 78 -19.85 11.58 -22.76
CA PHE A 78 -21.17 11.00 -22.99
C PHE A 78 -21.53 11.22 -24.47
N GLY A 79 -21.18 10.24 -25.32
CA GLY A 79 -21.70 10.14 -26.68
C GLY A 79 -20.99 10.86 -27.82
N VAL A 80 -19.73 11.33 -27.72
CA VAL A 80 -19.02 11.91 -28.88
C VAL A 80 -17.54 11.55 -28.91
N TYR A 81 -17.10 10.68 -29.82
CA TYR A 81 -15.66 10.52 -30.11
C TYR A 81 -15.04 11.88 -30.53
N GLY A 82 -14.15 12.43 -29.73
CA GLY A 82 -13.39 13.64 -30.04
C GLY A 82 -12.31 13.90 -29.00
N SER A 83 -11.07 14.08 -29.45
CA SER A 83 -9.90 14.39 -28.63
C SER A 83 -9.62 15.89 -28.68
N ASP A 84 -9.94 16.61 -27.60
CA ASP A 84 -9.41 17.97 -27.39
C ASP A 84 -8.36 17.95 -26.26
N PRO A 85 -7.20 18.60 -26.42
CA PRO A 85 -6.04 18.31 -25.57
C PRO A 85 -5.84 19.28 -24.38
N GLU A 86 -6.73 20.26 -24.16
CA GLU A 86 -6.33 21.46 -23.41
C GLU A 86 -7.02 21.76 -22.08
N PHE A 87 -8.05 21.05 -21.61
CA PHE A 87 -8.65 21.40 -20.30
C PHE A 87 -9.15 20.20 -19.47
N PRO A 88 -8.97 20.24 -18.12
CA PRO A 88 -9.42 19.21 -17.19
C PRO A 88 -10.95 19.08 -17.22
N CYS A 89 -11.45 17.87 -16.97
CA CYS A 89 -12.87 17.53 -16.97
C CYS A 89 -13.68 18.46 -16.05
N SER A 90 -14.23 19.55 -16.61
CA SER A 90 -15.05 20.49 -15.86
C SER A 90 -16.52 20.06 -15.93
N ALA A 91 -17.20 20.06 -14.78
CA ALA A 91 -18.64 19.83 -14.71
C ALA A 91 -19.44 20.87 -15.52
N ALA A 92 -18.84 22.04 -15.78
CA ALA A 92 -19.41 23.12 -16.59
C ALA A 92 -19.59 22.76 -18.08
N GLN A 93 -18.89 21.74 -18.58
CA GLN A 93 -18.93 21.31 -19.98
C GLN A 93 -19.74 20.01 -20.20
N GLY A 94 -20.51 19.55 -19.21
CA GLY A 94 -21.37 18.36 -19.34
C GLY A 94 -20.65 17.02 -19.20
N TYR A 95 -19.39 17.02 -18.75
CA TYR A 95 -18.64 15.81 -18.42
C TYR A 95 -18.94 15.38 -16.98
N ILE A 96 -19.42 14.15 -16.80
CA ILE A 96 -19.47 13.51 -15.48
C ILE A 96 -18.09 12.93 -15.17
N ARG A 97 -17.57 13.16 -13.96
CA ARG A 97 -16.42 12.40 -13.48
C ARG A 97 -16.88 10.96 -13.29
N LEU A 98 -16.33 10.04 -14.09
CA LEU A 98 -16.47 8.62 -13.81
C LEU A 98 -15.95 8.36 -12.39
N PRO A 99 -16.70 7.71 -11.50
CA PRO A 99 -16.23 7.43 -10.16
C PRO A 99 -14.90 6.67 -10.22
N ASN A 100 -13.82 7.33 -9.78
CA ASN A 100 -12.53 6.69 -9.61
C ASN A 100 -12.60 5.84 -8.33
N PRO A 101 -12.44 4.51 -8.39
CA PRO A 101 -12.46 3.66 -7.20
C PRO A 101 -11.38 4.07 -6.20
N SER A 102 -10.25 4.59 -6.67
CA SER A 102 -9.16 5.06 -5.81
C SER A 102 -9.44 6.40 -5.12
N GLY A 103 -10.55 7.07 -5.37
CA GLY A 103 -10.87 8.38 -4.80
C GLY A 103 -10.26 9.57 -5.56
N TRP A 104 -10.43 10.78 -5.01
CA TRP A 104 -10.09 12.04 -5.68
C TRP A 104 -9.28 12.97 -4.77
N GLY A 105 -8.50 13.85 -5.39
CA GLY A 105 -7.77 14.86 -4.64
C GLY A 105 -6.76 14.24 -3.68
N VAL A 106 -6.72 14.75 -2.45
CA VAL A 106 -5.81 14.25 -1.42
C VAL A 106 -6.25 12.92 -0.81
N GLU A 107 -7.52 12.57 -0.94
CA GLU A 107 -8.08 11.28 -0.51
C GLU A 107 -7.75 10.13 -1.48
N ASN A 108 -7.14 10.42 -2.63
CA ASN A 108 -6.81 9.38 -3.59
C ASN A 108 -5.83 8.35 -3.00
N GLY A 109 -6.20 7.07 -3.01
CA GLY A 109 -5.43 5.98 -2.40
C GLY A 109 -4.00 5.84 -2.93
N HIS A 110 -3.77 6.07 -4.23
CA HIS A 110 -2.42 6.04 -4.79
C HIS A 110 -1.58 7.23 -4.32
N PHE A 111 -2.20 8.40 -4.19
CA PHE A 111 -1.52 9.57 -3.64
C PHE A 111 -1.18 9.38 -2.16
N VAL A 112 -2.15 8.94 -1.35
CA VAL A 112 -1.95 8.65 0.07
C VAL A 112 -0.84 7.61 0.27
N ALA A 113 -0.85 6.53 -0.52
CA ALA A 113 0.21 5.53 -0.51
C ALA A 113 1.57 6.12 -0.90
N TRP A 114 1.62 7.07 -1.84
CA TRP A 114 2.84 7.76 -2.23
C TRP A 114 3.39 8.65 -1.11
N MET A 115 2.53 9.44 -0.47
CA MET A 115 2.88 10.40 0.57
C MET A 115 3.43 9.76 1.85
N ARG A 116 3.24 8.45 2.04
CA ARG A 116 3.90 7.71 3.12
C ARG A 116 5.36 7.40 2.73
N PRO A 117 6.37 8.07 3.32
CA PRO A 117 7.76 7.82 2.96
C PRO A 117 8.18 6.41 3.36
N ALA A 118 8.96 5.76 2.51
CA ALA A 118 9.56 4.47 2.83
C ALA A 118 10.85 4.69 3.66
N GLY A 119 11.13 3.77 4.58
CA GLY A 119 12.35 3.83 5.41
C GLY A 119 13.62 3.36 4.70
N MET A 120 13.50 2.76 3.51
CA MET A 120 14.61 2.18 2.74
C MET A 120 14.61 2.72 1.30
N PRO A 121 15.77 2.79 0.62
CA PRO A 121 15.86 3.24 -0.78
C PRO A 121 15.18 2.27 -1.75
N THR A 122 15.21 0.97 -1.45
CA THR A 122 14.43 -0.04 -2.15
C THR A 122 13.12 -0.24 -1.41
N PHE A 123 12.02 0.20 -2.03
CA PHE A 123 10.70 0.09 -1.45
C PHE A 123 9.68 -0.37 -2.48
N ARG A 124 8.56 -0.89 -1.97
CA ARG A 124 7.39 -1.27 -2.77
C ARG A 124 6.17 -0.56 -2.20
N LYS A 125 5.28 -0.14 -3.09
CA LYS A 125 3.98 0.44 -2.75
C LYS A 125 2.89 -0.38 -3.43
N VAL A 126 1.78 -0.58 -2.73
CA VAL A 126 0.63 -1.30 -3.28
C VAL A 126 -0.01 -0.42 -4.35
N TYR A 127 -0.30 -1.00 -5.50
CA TYR A 127 -1.04 -0.32 -6.57
C TYR A 127 -2.52 -0.75 -6.58
N GLY A 128 -2.78 -2.03 -6.38
CA GLY A 128 -4.13 -2.56 -6.27
C GLY A 128 -4.10 -4.02 -5.86
N ARG A 129 -5.26 -4.61 -5.62
CA ARG A 129 -5.41 -6.02 -5.26
C ARG A 129 -6.18 -6.74 -6.36
N VAL A 130 -5.67 -7.89 -6.79
CA VAL A 130 -6.39 -8.77 -7.70
C VAL A 130 -7.26 -9.69 -6.84
N ASP A 131 -8.58 -9.53 -6.92
CA ASP A 131 -9.56 -10.33 -6.16
C ASP A 131 -9.86 -11.68 -6.85
N GLU A 132 -8.88 -12.23 -7.56
CA GLU A 132 -9.00 -13.47 -8.33
C GLU A 132 -7.84 -14.41 -8.02
N ASP A 133 -8.14 -15.69 -7.77
CA ASP A 133 -7.12 -16.70 -7.56
C ASP A 133 -6.38 -17.00 -8.87
N LEU A 134 -5.07 -16.75 -8.87
CA LEU A 134 -4.16 -17.11 -9.96
C LEU A 134 -3.54 -18.47 -9.68
N GLN A 135 -3.72 -19.42 -10.60
CA GLN A 135 -3.14 -20.74 -10.49
C GLN A 135 -1.82 -20.82 -11.25
N GLU A 136 -0.99 -21.81 -10.91
CA GLU A 136 0.22 -22.09 -11.67
C GLU A 136 -0.12 -22.27 -13.16
N GLY A 137 0.71 -21.74 -14.06
CA GLY A 137 0.47 -21.83 -15.51
C GLY A 137 -0.58 -20.86 -16.07
N ASP A 138 -1.24 -20.05 -15.23
CA ASP A 138 -1.96 -18.87 -15.72
C ASP A 138 -0.96 -17.82 -16.21
N VAL A 139 -1.29 -17.13 -17.30
CA VAL A 139 -0.43 -16.09 -17.88
C VAL A 139 -1.04 -14.72 -17.61
N VAL A 140 -0.27 -13.86 -16.95
CA VAL A 140 -0.62 -12.47 -16.67
C VAL A 140 0.08 -11.54 -17.65
N ARG A 141 -0.67 -10.61 -18.23
CA ARG A 141 -0.17 -9.50 -19.04
C ARG A 141 -0.45 -8.19 -18.33
N VAL A 142 0.62 -7.44 -18.07
CA VAL A 142 0.55 -6.10 -17.49
C VAL A 142 1.03 -5.11 -18.54
N THR A 143 0.17 -4.17 -18.91
CA THR A 143 0.52 -3.03 -19.78
C THR A 143 0.84 -1.85 -18.89
N VAL A 144 2.00 -1.25 -19.07
CA VAL A 144 2.52 -0.16 -18.23
C VAL A 144 2.83 1.02 -19.12
N PHE A 145 2.39 2.21 -18.70
CA PHE A 145 2.82 3.47 -19.30
C PHE A 145 3.93 4.06 -18.44
N ASP A 146 5.11 4.21 -19.03
CA ASP A 146 6.30 4.69 -18.32
C ASP A 146 6.33 6.22 -18.30
N ASN A 147 5.71 6.80 -17.28
CA ASN A 147 5.63 8.25 -17.08
C ASN A 147 6.64 8.77 -16.04
N TYR A 148 7.48 7.90 -15.46
CA TYR A 148 8.42 8.27 -14.40
C TYR A 148 9.86 8.00 -14.84
N PRO A 149 10.63 9.05 -15.21
CA PRO A 149 11.99 8.87 -15.71
C PRO A 149 12.93 8.45 -14.59
N ASP A 150 13.56 7.28 -14.73
CA ASP A 150 14.52 6.68 -13.80
C ASP A 150 15.98 6.83 -14.22
N GLY A 151 16.22 7.16 -15.49
CA GLY A 151 17.57 7.24 -16.08
C GLY A 151 18.48 8.33 -15.52
N SER A 152 17.94 9.38 -14.90
CA SER A 152 18.73 10.52 -14.38
C SER A 152 19.41 10.24 -13.03
N PHE A 153 18.91 9.27 -12.26
CA PHE A 153 19.44 8.94 -10.92
C PHE A 153 19.85 7.46 -10.78
N GLY A 154 19.90 6.72 -11.90
CA GLY A 154 20.30 5.31 -11.91
C GLY A 154 19.32 4.40 -11.17
N GLY A 155 18.05 4.78 -11.11
CA GLY A 155 17.01 3.98 -10.47
C GLY A 155 16.60 2.77 -11.30
N SER A 156 15.91 1.82 -10.67
CA SER A 156 15.26 0.71 -11.34
C SER A 156 13.82 0.57 -10.84
N LYS A 157 12.89 0.38 -11.77
CA LYS A 157 11.48 0.10 -11.49
C LYS A 157 11.16 -1.36 -11.79
N SER A 158 10.35 -1.97 -10.94
CA SER A 158 9.88 -3.35 -11.12
C SER A 158 8.44 -3.49 -10.66
N ILE A 159 7.72 -4.42 -11.27
CA ILE A 159 6.37 -4.80 -10.86
C ILE A 159 6.44 -6.15 -10.17
N ILE A 160 5.87 -6.22 -8.98
CA ILE A 160 5.87 -7.42 -8.16
C ILE A 160 4.42 -7.84 -7.94
N VAL A 161 4.09 -9.05 -8.38
CA VAL A 161 2.84 -9.71 -8.04
C VAL A 161 3.12 -10.65 -6.88
N ALA A 162 2.47 -10.41 -5.75
CA ALA A 162 2.65 -11.20 -4.54
C ALA A 162 1.30 -11.54 -3.91
N SER A 163 1.22 -12.72 -3.31
CA SER A 163 0.09 -13.11 -2.46
C SER A 163 0.39 -12.70 -1.01
N ALA A 164 -0.61 -12.16 -0.33
CA ALA A 164 -0.52 -11.83 1.09
C ALA A 164 -1.12 -12.96 1.92
N THR A 165 -0.39 -13.41 2.94
CA THR A 165 -0.93 -14.30 3.97
C THR A 165 -1.36 -13.47 5.18
N LEU A 166 -1.97 -14.11 6.18
CA LEU A 166 -2.42 -13.44 7.42
C LEU A 166 -1.29 -12.65 8.11
N THR A 167 -0.06 -13.17 8.06
CA THR A 167 1.15 -12.54 8.62
C THR A 167 1.83 -11.57 7.65
N GLY A 168 1.20 -11.27 6.51
CA GLY A 168 1.69 -10.36 5.47
C GLY A 168 2.46 -11.07 4.37
N GLY A 169 3.56 -10.46 3.92
CA GLY A 169 4.46 -11.06 2.94
C GLY A 169 5.40 -12.10 3.57
N ILE A 170 5.88 -13.04 2.76
CA ILE A 170 6.89 -14.01 3.18
C ILE A 170 8.19 -13.30 3.63
N ASN A 171 8.59 -13.50 4.89
CA ASN A 171 9.80 -12.91 5.47
C ASN A 171 10.58 -13.98 6.25
N MET A 172 11.53 -14.65 5.59
CA MET A 172 12.31 -15.74 6.18
C MET A 172 13.18 -15.31 7.37
N TYR A 173 13.59 -14.03 7.42
CA TYR A 173 14.40 -13.48 8.50
C TYR A 173 13.72 -13.62 9.87
N VAL A 174 12.41 -13.37 9.94
CA VAL A 174 11.64 -13.46 11.19
C VAL A 174 11.65 -14.90 11.70
N SER A 175 11.35 -15.87 10.83
CA SER A 175 11.37 -17.29 11.18
C SER A 175 12.74 -17.75 11.65
N LEU A 176 13.81 -17.34 10.97
CA LEU A 176 15.18 -17.70 11.35
C LEU A 176 15.59 -17.09 12.69
N ALA A 177 15.18 -15.85 12.97
CA ALA A 177 15.43 -15.21 14.26
C ALA A 177 14.79 -15.98 15.42
N TYR A 178 13.54 -16.44 15.25
CA TYR A 178 12.86 -17.27 16.25
C TYR A 178 13.53 -18.63 16.45
N LEU A 179 13.93 -19.30 15.36
CA LEU A 179 14.65 -20.58 15.45
C LEU A 179 16.02 -20.41 16.12
N GLY A 180 16.75 -19.35 15.80
CA GLY A 180 18.03 -19.03 16.42
C GLY A 180 17.91 -18.78 17.92
N ALA A 181 16.98 -17.90 18.33
CA ALA A 181 16.73 -17.59 19.74
C ALA A 181 16.25 -18.83 20.52
N GLY A 182 15.34 -19.63 19.94
CA GLY A 182 14.88 -20.89 20.52
C GLY A 182 16.00 -21.92 20.66
N GLY A 183 16.87 -22.05 19.66
CA GLY A 183 18.02 -22.95 19.70
C GLY A 183 19.02 -22.59 20.79
N ILE A 184 19.32 -21.30 20.98
CA ILE A 184 20.20 -20.82 22.06
C ILE A 184 19.58 -21.12 23.44
N CYS A 185 18.28 -20.84 23.61
CA CYS A 185 17.58 -21.13 24.86
C CYS A 185 17.56 -22.63 25.19
N LEU A 186 17.30 -23.47 24.18
CA LEU A 186 17.31 -24.93 24.34
C LEU A 186 18.72 -25.45 24.70
N ALA A 187 19.78 -24.90 24.10
CA ALA A 187 21.14 -25.26 24.44
C ALA A 187 21.46 -24.96 25.91
N PHE A 188 21.08 -23.78 26.41
CA PHE A 188 21.23 -23.44 27.82
C PHE A 188 20.41 -24.36 28.73
N ALA A 189 19.17 -24.67 28.35
CA ALA A 189 18.32 -25.60 29.11
C ALA A 189 18.96 -26.99 29.23
N ILE A 190 19.54 -27.52 28.15
CA ILE A 190 20.25 -28.80 28.15
C ILE A 190 21.50 -28.73 29.03
N ILE A 191 22.31 -27.66 28.91
CA ILE A 191 23.51 -27.49 29.74
C ILE A 191 23.16 -27.44 31.23
N PHE A 192 22.12 -26.69 31.61
CA PHE A 192 21.68 -26.63 33.00
C PHE A 192 21.08 -27.95 33.48
N ALA A 193 20.29 -28.63 32.64
CA ALA A 193 19.75 -29.95 32.97
C ALA A 193 20.85 -30.99 33.18
N MET A 194 21.82 -31.05 32.28
CA MET A 194 22.98 -31.95 32.38
C MET A 194 23.81 -31.64 33.62
N SER A 195 24.14 -30.36 33.85
CA SER A 195 24.86 -29.92 35.05
C SER A 195 24.14 -30.34 36.34
N ASN A 196 22.82 -30.19 36.40
CA ASN A 196 22.02 -30.55 37.57
C ASN A 196 21.90 -32.08 37.78
N LEU A 197 21.95 -32.87 36.70
CA LEU A 197 21.89 -34.34 36.77
C LEU A 197 23.24 -34.96 37.14
N PHE A 198 24.35 -34.45 36.60
CA PHE A 198 25.69 -35.00 36.86
C PHE A 198 26.36 -34.43 38.11
N LEU A 199 26.07 -33.18 38.46
CA LEU A 199 26.58 -32.50 39.65
C LEU A 199 25.40 -32.00 40.51
N PRO A 200 24.55 -32.91 41.04
CA PRO A 200 23.43 -32.51 41.87
C PRO A 200 23.96 -31.88 43.15
N ARG A 201 23.94 -30.54 43.22
CA ARG A 201 24.17 -29.83 44.49
C ARG A 201 22.91 -29.95 45.34
N LYS A 202 23.08 -30.14 46.65
CA LYS A 202 21.98 -30.00 47.58
C LYS A 202 21.46 -28.57 47.49
N PHE A 203 20.16 -28.42 47.27
CA PHE A 203 19.49 -27.15 47.47
C PHE A 203 19.69 -26.78 48.94
N PHE A 204 20.38 -25.66 49.23
CA PHE A 204 20.69 -25.18 50.59
C PHE A 204 21.91 -25.83 51.28
N ASP A 205 23.07 -25.79 50.63
CA ASP A 205 24.35 -26.15 51.26
C ASP A 205 25.01 -24.93 51.91
N THR A 206 25.35 -25.01 53.20
CA THR A 206 25.96 -23.91 53.98
C THR A 206 27.48 -23.91 53.95
N ASP A 207 28.12 -24.93 53.37
CA ASP A 207 29.58 -25.07 53.29
C ASP A 207 30.26 -23.98 52.44
N TYR A 208 29.52 -23.33 51.54
CA TYR A 208 30.04 -22.25 50.68
C TYR A 208 29.83 -20.85 51.26
N ARG A 209 29.58 -20.72 52.58
CA ARG A 209 29.50 -19.42 53.25
C ARG A 209 30.89 -18.94 53.66
N ASP A 210 31.34 -17.94 52.94
CA ASP A 210 32.59 -17.16 53.03
C ASP A 210 32.83 -16.43 54.38
N TRP A 211 31.98 -16.64 55.38
CA TRP A 211 32.06 -16.01 56.70
C TRP A 211 32.03 -17.01 57.87
N GLN A 212 32.26 -18.29 57.60
CA GLN A 212 32.41 -19.31 58.65
C GLN A 212 33.88 -19.58 59.04
N ASP A 213 34.83 -18.74 58.60
CA ASP A 213 36.23 -18.70 59.06
C ASP A 213 36.46 -17.56 60.06
#